data_AF-A0A3S3PVY1-F1
#
_entry.id   AF-A0A3S3PVY1-F1
#
_cell.length_a   1.000
_cell.length_b   1.000
_cell.length_c   1.000
_cell.angle_alpha   90.00
_cell.angle_beta   90.00
_cell.angle_gamma   90.00
#
_symmetry.space_group_name_H-M   'P 1'
#
loop_
_entity.id
_entity.type
_entity.pdbx_description
1 polymer ?
#
loop_
_entity_poly.entity_id
_entity_poly.type
_entity_poly.pdbx_seq_one_letter_code
_entity_poly.pdbx_strand_id
1 'polypeptide(L)'
;MEEKKYLIEGLVIILSLSVFYVLKNYLPKYFEAKAANQATKEDIGEITEVVENIKSDLAQQTEMLKAQRSLDNQHRLNLKNSERDAIFDFNKQKSVWIYSLMRFSFYGYELQNYKEVNTRKYLEIEQRQYEFELATAHLELFVYDGEFIVLKGDLFSHIIELHKVVLDTTYKLFYAFSKTEIEMVVEKDKPLELARIRNELNEELLGIQKKYREATAEQFKKVERVNFKMRDLLYKRLKNLENEQ
;
A
#
# COMPACT_ATOMS: atom_id res chain seq x y z
N MET A 1 -32.19 15.86 113.11
CA MET A 1 -32.42 16.17 111.68
C MET A 1 -31.27 16.98 111.06
N GLU A 2 -30.42 17.66 111.85
CA GLU A 2 -29.35 18.53 111.33
C GLU A 2 -28.10 17.79 110.83
N GLU A 3 -27.63 16.71 111.47
CA GLU A 3 -26.43 15.97 111.02
C GLU A 3 -26.58 15.35 109.62
N LYS A 4 -27.78 14.82 109.30
CA LYS A 4 -28.08 14.31 107.95
C LYS A 4 -28.03 15.41 106.90
N LYS A 5 -28.30 16.66 107.28
CA LYS A 5 -28.31 17.82 106.38
C LYS A 5 -26.89 18.22 105.97
N TYR A 6 -25.95 18.28 106.92
CA TYR A 6 -24.53 18.55 106.64
C TYR A 6 -23.85 17.45 105.82
N LEU A 7 -24.22 16.18 106.04
CA LEU A 7 -23.75 15.05 105.21
C LEU A 7 -24.26 15.15 103.76
N ILE A 8 -25.53 15.53 103.57
CA ILE A 8 -26.11 15.74 102.24
C ILE A 8 -25.45 16.95 101.56
N GLU A 9 -25.27 18.07 102.27
CA GLU A 9 -24.60 19.27 101.74
C GLU A 9 -23.14 18.99 101.34
N GLY A 10 -22.38 18.25 102.16
CA GLY A 10 -21.02 17.82 101.84
C GLY A 10 -20.95 16.91 100.61
N LEU A 11 -21.89 15.96 100.49
CA LEU A 11 -22.03 15.11 99.31
C LEU A 11 -22.35 15.94 98.05
N VAL A 12 -23.24 16.92 98.15
CA VAL A 12 -23.58 17.82 97.04
C VAL A 12 -22.38 18.64 96.60
N ILE A 13 -21.55 19.13 97.52
CA ILE A 13 -20.32 19.87 97.19
C ILE A 13 -19.30 18.97 96.49
N ILE A 14 -19.09 17.74 96.98
CA ILE A 14 -18.18 16.78 96.35
C ILE A 14 -18.69 16.38 94.96
N LEU A 15 -20.00 16.14 94.80
CA LEU A 15 -20.60 15.86 93.51
C LEU A 15 -20.40 17.05 92.56
N SER A 16 -20.61 18.28 93.05
CA SER A 16 -20.48 19.51 92.27
C SER A 16 -19.04 19.74 91.80
N LEU A 17 -18.06 19.51 92.68
CA LEU A 17 -16.63 19.59 92.35
C LEU A 17 -16.20 18.49 91.37
N SER A 18 -16.75 17.28 91.52
CA SER A 18 -16.49 16.15 90.61
C SER A 18 -17.06 16.42 89.22
N VAL A 19 -18.30 16.92 89.14
CA VAL A 19 -18.93 17.34 87.88
C VAL A 19 -18.15 18.50 87.25
N PHE A 20 -17.74 19.49 88.04
CA PHE A 20 -16.91 20.60 87.56
C PHE A 20 -15.56 20.11 87.02
N TYR A 21 -14.90 19.17 87.69
CA TYR A 21 -13.63 18.59 87.23
C TYR A 21 -13.78 17.82 85.91
N VAL A 22 -14.86 17.04 85.75
CA VAL A 22 -15.18 16.33 84.51
C VAL A 22 -15.48 17.31 83.38
N LEU A 23 -16.32 18.31 83.63
CA LEU A 23 -16.67 19.35 82.65
C LEU A 23 -15.44 20.16 82.23
N LYS A 24 -14.53 20.47 83.16
CA LYS A 24 -13.33 21.28 82.88
C LYS A 24 -12.23 20.50 82.16
N ASN A 25 -12.03 19.22 82.47
CA ASN A 25 -10.84 18.49 82.01
C ASN A 25 -11.13 17.38 80.97
N TYR A 26 -12.27 16.69 81.07
CA TYR A 26 -12.59 15.56 80.18
C TYR A 26 -13.40 16.01 78.96
N LEU A 27 -14.34 16.94 79.15
CA LEU A 27 -15.17 17.45 78.05
C LEU A 27 -14.33 18.11 76.94
N PRO A 28 -13.36 19.02 77.24
CA PRO A 28 -12.56 19.67 76.20
C PRO A 28 -11.69 18.67 75.44
N LYS A 29 -11.03 17.73 76.15
CA LYS A 29 -10.22 16.67 75.54
C LYS A 29 -11.03 15.75 74.62
N TYR A 30 -12.27 15.44 74.99
CA TYR A 30 -13.16 14.66 74.14
C TYR A 30 -13.54 15.41 72.86
N PHE A 31 -13.86 16.71 72.96
CA PHE A 31 -14.16 17.54 71.79
C PHE A 31 -12.93 17.74 70.89
N GLU A 32 -11.73 17.94 71.45
CA GLU A 32 -10.48 18.01 70.71
C GLU A 32 -10.19 16.70 69.95
N ALA A 33 -10.30 15.55 70.61
CA ALA A 33 -10.10 14.25 69.97
C ALA A 33 -11.17 13.99 68.89
N LYS A 34 -12.43 14.37 69.14
CA LYS A 34 -13.51 14.25 68.15
C LYS A 34 -13.26 15.15 66.94
N ALA A 35 -12.83 16.40 67.15
CA ALA A 35 -12.49 17.34 66.09
C ALA A 35 -11.29 16.86 65.27
N ALA A 36 -10.23 16.37 65.93
CA ALA A 36 -9.06 15.81 65.26
C ALA A 36 -9.40 14.57 64.41
N ASN A 37 -10.25 13.68 64.93
CA ASN A 37 -10.75 12.52 64.18
C ASN A 37 -11.65 12.93 63.01
N GLN A 38 -12.39 14.03 63.13
CA GLN A 38 -13.20 14.56 62.04
C GLN A 38 -12.32 15.16 60.94
N ALA A 39 -11.34 16.01 61.28
CA ALA A 39 -10.38 16.55 60.34
C ALA A 39 -9.60 15.43 59.61
N THR A 40 -9.15 14.41 60.34
CA THR A 40 -8.46 13.25 59.74
C THR A 40 -9.34 12.50 58.73
N LYS A 41 -10.66 12.38 59.00
CA LYS A 41 -11.60 11.74 58.06
C LYS A 41 -11.80 12.58 56.80
N GLU A 42 -11.86 13.90 56.94
CA GLU A 42 -11.95 14.84 55.81
C GLU A 42 -10.68 14.75 54.96
N ASP A 43 -9.49 14.76 55.57
CA ASP A 43 -8.20 14.59 54.88
C ASP A 43 -8.12 13.26 54.10
N ILE A 44 -8.56 12.14 54.70
CA ILE A 44 -8.61 10.84 54.01
C ILE A 44 -9.61 10.87 52.84
N GLY A 45 -10.73 11.58 53.01
CA GLY A 45 -11.72 11.79 51.95
C GLY A 45 -11.13 12.53 50.75
N GLU A 46 -10.46 13.66 50.99
CA GLU A 46 -9.77 14.42 49.94
C GLU A 46 -8.69 13.60 49.25
N ILE A 47 -7.84 12.88 50.00
CA ILE A 47 -6.83 12.00 49.40
C ILE A 47 -7.47 10.92 48.53
N THR A 48 -8.57 10.33 48.97
CA THR A 48 -9.28 9.29 48.20
C THR A 48 -9.84 9.87 46.90
N GLU A 49 -10.43 11.06 46.95
CA GLU A 49 -10.92 11.75 45.75
C GLU A 49 -9.79 12.07 44.77
N VAL A 50 -8.65 12.59 45.26
CA VAL A 50 -7.46 12.82 44.43
C VAL A 50 -6.97 11.53 43.78
N VAL A 51 -6.92 10.41 44.52
CA VAL A 51 -6.51 9.11 43.97
C VAL A 51 -7.48 8.60 42.92
N GLU A 52 -8.80 8.72 43.13
CA GLU A 52 -9.79 8.30 42.13
C GLU A 52 -9.76 9.19 40.89
N ASN A 53 -9.53 10.50 41.04
CA ASN A 53 -9.32 11.42 39.92
C ASN A 53 -8.06 11.05 39.13
N ILE A 54 -6.93 10.77 39.82
CA ILE A 54 -5.69 10.31 39.15
C ILE A 54 -5.93 8.98 38.41
N LYS A 55 -6.66 8.03 39.00
CA LYS A 55 -6.99 6.75 38.33
C LYS A 55 -7.86 6.98 37.09
N SER A 56 -8.86 7.84 37.20
CA SER A 56 -9.75 8.21 36.10
C SER A 56 -8.96 8.85 34.95
N ASP A 57 -8.11 9.82 35.27
CA ASP A 57 -7.23 10.49 34.30
C ASP A 57 -6.27 9.51 33.62
N LEU A 58 -5.64 8.61 34.39
CA LEU A 58 -4.76 7.58 33.84
C LEU A 58 -5.52 6.59 32.94
N ALA A 59 -6.74 6.21 33.30
CA ALA A 59 -7.60 5.37 32.47
C ALA A 59 -7.95 6.08 31.15
N GLN A 60 -8.33 7.35 31.21
CA GLN A 60 -8.63 8.17 30.04
C GLN A 60 -7.40 8.32 29.12
N GLN A 61 -6.24 8.67 29.68
CA GLN A 61 -4.99 8.79 28.93
C GLN A 61 -4.59 7.45 28.28
N THR A 62 -4.77 6.34 29.00
CA THR A 62 -4.48 4.99 28.46
C THR A 62 -5.37 4.66 27.27
N GLU A 63 -6.67 4.94 27.35
CA GLU A 63 -7.59 4.71 26.22
C GLU A 63 -7.28 5.63 25.03
N MET A 64 -6.93 6.90 25.28
CA MET A 64 -6.48 7.81 24.23
C MET A 64 -5.22 7.30 23.53
N LEU A 65 -4.21 6.85 24.28
CA LEU A 65 -2.97 6.31 23.72
C LEU A 65 -3.21 5.02 22.93
N LYS A 66 -4.10 4.13 23.40
CA LYS A 66 -4.50 2.94 22.65
C LYS A 66 -5.19 3.30 21.34
N ALA A 67 -6.12 4.24 21.37
CA ALA A 67 -6.83 4.70 20.18
C ALA A 67 -5.85 5.30 19.15
N GLN A 68 -4.91 6.14 19.62
CA GLN A 68 -3.89 6.73 18.75
C GLN A 68 -2.98 5.68 18.12
N ARG A 69 -2.46 4.73 18.92
CA ARG A 69 -1.65 3.61 18.39
C ARG A 69 -2.42 2.76 17.39
N SER A 70 -3.72 2.55 17.61
CA SER A 70 -4.57 1.82 16.69
C SER A 70 -4.66 2.53 15.33
N LEU A 71 -4.90 3.85 15.34
CA LEU A 71 -4.94 4.67 14.13
C LEU A 71 -3.60 4.67 13.39
N ASP A 72 -2.49 4.85 14.10
CA ASP A 72 -1.15 4.84 13.52
C ASP A 72 -0.83 3.48 12.88
N ASN A 73 -1.19 2.38 13.55
CA ASN A 73 -1.00 1.04 13.02
C ASN A 73 -1.88 0.81 11.77
N GLN A 74 -3.12 1.27 11.78
CA GLN A 74 -4.01 1.19 10.62
C GLN A 74 -3.47 1.98 9.43
N HIS A 75 -2.96 3.20 9.66
CA HIS A 75 -2.35 4.01 8.61
C HIS A 75 -1.11 3.32 8.02
N ARG A 76 -0.23 2.78 8.87
CA ARG A 76 0.94 2.01 8.45
C ARG A 76 0.56 0.79 7.62
N LEU A 77 -0.46 0.03 8.04
CA LEU A 77 -0.96 -1.12 7.29
C LEU A 77 -1.53 -0.71 5.93
N ASN A 78 -2.27 0.40 5.87
CA ASN A 78 -2.80 0.91 4.61
C ASN A 78 -1.68 1.29 3.63
N LEU A 79 -0.63 1.98 4.08
CA LEU A 79 0.52 2.31 3.24
C LEU A 79 1.23 1.06 2.71
N LYS A 80 1.45 0.04 3.56
CA LYS A 80 2.04 -1.24 3.14
C LYS A 80 1.18 -1.97 2.11
N ASN A 81 -0.14 -1.92 2.28
CA ASN A 81 -1.06 -2.50 1.30
C ASN A 81 -1.00 -1.75 -0.04
N SER A 82 -0.96 -0.41 -0.02
CA SER A 82 -0.81 0.40 -1.24
C SER A 82 0.51 0.13 -1.96
N GLU A 83 1.63 0.01 -1.23
CA GLU A 83 2.91 -0.38 -1.81
C GLU A 83 2.86 -1.78 -2.45
N ARG A 84 2.28 -2.76 -1.74
CA ARG A 84 2.09 -4.12 -2.24
C ARG A 84 1.26 -4.14 -3.53
N ASP A 85 0.18 -3.38 -3.57
CA ASP A 85 -0.68 -3.27 -4.75
C ASP A 85 0.06 -2.62 -5.93
N ALA A 86 0.85 -1.57 -5.67
CA ALA A 86 1.69 -0.93 -6.69
C ALA A 86 2.75 -1.89 -7.26
N ILE A 87 3.39 -2.71 -6.42
CA ILE A 87 4.34 -3.74 -6.84
C ILE A 87 3.66 -4.77 -7.76
N PHE A 88 2.47 -5.24 -7.38
CA PHE A 88 1.73 -6.20 -8.20
C PHE A 88 1.28 -5.62 -9.53
N ASP A 89 0.76 -4.40 -9.54
CA ASP A 89 0.31 -3.75 -10.76
C ASP A 89 1.49 -3.49 -11.71
N PHE A 90 2.61 -2.96 -11.21
CA PHE A 90 3.84 -2.81 -12.00
C PHE A 90 4.27 -4.13 -12.64
N ASN A 91 4.36 -5.21 -11.85
CA ASN A 91 4.78 -6.50 -12.39
C ASN A 91 3.77 -7.06 -13.42
N LYS A 92 2.47 -6.83 -13.19
CA LYS A 92 1.40 -7.22 -14.11
C LYS A 92 1.49 -6.47 -15.42
N GLN A 93 1.48 -5.14 -15.41
CA GLN A 93 1.47 -4.32 -16.64
C GLN A 93 2.75 -4.53 -17.46
N LYS A 94 3.90 -4.61 -16.80
CA LYS A 94 5.17 -5.00 -17.42
C LYS A 94 5.04 -6.32 -18.18
N SER A 95 4.48 -7.34 -17.51
CA SER A 95 4.31 -8.66 -18.09
C SER A 95 3.34 -8.63 -19.28
N VAL A 96 2.23 -7.90 -19.14
CA VAL A 96 1.25 -7.71 -20.23
C VAL A 96 1.93 -7.11 -21.46
N TRP A 97 2.75 -6.07 -21.29
CA TRP A 97 3.46 -5.44 -22.39
C TRP A 97 4.50 -6.37 -23.03
N ILE A 98 5.34 -7.04 -22.24
CA ILE A 98 6.32 -8.01 -22.75
C ILE A 98 5.63 -9.12 -23.55
N TYR A 99 4.57 -9.70 -23.00
CA TYR A 99 3.90 -10.83 -23.63
C TYR A 99 3.03 -10.42 -24.83
N SER A 100 2.52 -9.19 -24.88
CA SER A 100 1.81 -8.71 -26.08
C SER A 100 2.76 -8.61 -27.28
N LEU A 101 3.99 -8.13 -27.05
CA LEU A 101 5.05 -8.08 -28.07
C LEU A 101 5.46 -9.48 -28.53
N MET A 102 5.68 -10.40 -27.60
CA MET A 102 6.06 -11.79 -27.92
C MET A 102 4.99 -12.57 -28.68
N ARG A 103 3.71 -12.25 -28.44
CA ARG A 103 2.57 -12.90 -29.10
C ARG A 103 2.21 -12.30 -30.45
N PHE A 104 2.94 -11.28 -30.91
CA PHE A 104 2.74 -10.75 -32.25
C PHE A 104 2.88 -11.86 -33.29
N SER A 105 1.89 -11.94 -34.18
CA SER A 105 1.79 -12.98 -35.19
C SER A 105 1.26 -12.44 -36.51
N PHE A 106 1.57 -13.17 -37.57
CA PHE A 106 1.27 -12.83 -38.95
C PHE A 106 -0.10 -13.37 -39.38
N TYR A 107 -0.69 -14.28 -38.58
CA TYR A 107 -1.88 -15.06 -38.93
C TYR A 107 -3.11 -14.22 -39.27
N GLY A 108 -3.20 -12.99 -38.74
CA GLY A 108 -4.33 -12.10 -39.00
C GLY A 108 -4.17 -11.20 -40.22
N TYR A 109 -3.01 -11.18 -40.88
CA TYR A 109 -2.74 -10.28 -42.00
C TYR A 109 -3.16 -10.90 -43.33
N GLU A 110 -4.08 -10.24 -44.01
CA GLU A 110 -4.55 -10.59 -45.34
C GLU A 110 -4.67 -9.34 -46.22
N LEU A 111 -4.68 -9.52 -47.55
CA LEU A 111 -4.81 -8.40 -48.50
C LEU A 111 -6.08 -7.57 -48.24
N GLN A 112 -7.15 -8.18 -47.73
CA GLN A 112 -8.42 -7.52 -47.49
C GLN A 112 -8.44 -6.69 -46.20
N ASN A 113 -7.54 -6.94 -45.24
CA ASN A 113 -7.65 -6.40 -43.89
C ASN A 113 -6.36 -5.80 -43.31
N TYR A 114 -5.23 -5.84 -44.03
CA TYR A 114 -3.92 -5.45 -43.50
C TYR A 114 -3.88 -4.03 -42.91
N LYS A 115 -4.61 -3.07 -43.49
CA LYS A 115 -4.71 -1.69 -42.99
C LYS A 115 -5.33 -1.62 -41.60
N GLU A 116 -6.45 -2.33 -41.40
CA GLU A 116 -7.15 -2.40 -40.12
C GLU A 116 -6.31 -3.12 -39.07
N VAL A 117 -5.73 -4.26 -39.44
CA VAL A 117 -4.90 -5.06 -38.54
C VAL A 117 -3.68 -4.26 -38.07
N ASN A 118 -3.02 -3.53 -38.97
CA ASN A 118 -1.87 -2.69 -38.63
C ASN A 118 -2.26 -1.56 -37.66
N THR A 119 -3.35 -0.84 -37.94
CA THR A 119 -3.87 0.24 -37.06
C THR A 119 -4.23 -0.30 -35.68
N ARG A 120 -4.97 -1.40 -35.61
CA ARG A 120 -5.35 -2.03 -34.33
C ARG A 120 -4.12 -2.46 -33.54
N LYS A 121 -3.12 -3.03 -34.20
CA LYS A 121 -1.89 -3.48 -33.54
C LYS A 121 -1.06 -2.32 -33.01
N TYR A 122 -0.94 -1.23 -33.78
CA TYR A 122 -0.29 -0.01 -33.30
C TYR A 122 -0.96 0.52 -32.02
N LEU A 123 -2.28 0.70 -32.05
CA LEU A 123 -3.04 1.20 -30.89
C LEU A 123 -2.93 0.27 -29.67
N GLU A 124 -3.00 -1.05 -29.88
CA GLU A 124 -2.85 -2.03 -28.80
C GLU A 124 -1.49 -1.92 -28.11
N ILE A 125 -0.39 -1.78 -28.87
CA ILE A 125 0.95 -1.74 -28.31
C ILE A 125 1.20 -0.41 -27.56
N GLU A 126 0.79 0.72 -28.14
CA GLU A 126 0.87 2.04 -27.49
C GLU A 126 0.10 2.05 -26.17
N GLN A 127 -1.11 1.47 -26.14
CA GLN A 127 -1.90 1.36 -24.92
C GLN A 127 -1.15 0.55 -23.84
N ARG A 128 -0.52 -0.59 -24.20
CA ARG A 128 0.22 -1.40 -23.21
C ARG A 128 1.44 -0.69 -22.65
N GLN A 129 2.14 0.07 -23.48
CA GLN A 129 3.25 0.90 -23.03
C GLN A 129 2.76 1.95 -22.01
N TYR A 130 1.69 2.68 -22.35
CA TYR A 130 1.09 3.68 -21.46
C TYR A 130 0.64 3.08 -20.12
N GLU A 131 -0.04 1.93 -20.15
CA GLU A 131 -0.45 1.20 -18.93
C GLU A 131 0.75 0.83 -18.04
N PHE A 132 1.87 0.42 -18.64
CA PHE A 132 3.10 0.15 -17.90
C PHE A 132 3.75 1.42 -17.33
N GLU A 133 3.77 2.51 -18.07
CA GLU A 133 4.30 3.81 -17.60
C GLU A 133 3.50 4.33 -16.40
N LEU A 134 2.17 4.22 -16.41
CA LEU A 134 1.31 4.58 -15.27
C LEU A 134 1.62 3.72 -14.04
N ALA A 135 1.70 2.39 -14.21
CA ALA A 135 2.02 1.49 -13.11
C ALA A 135 3.44 1.74 -12.54
N THR A 136 4.37 2.17 -13.40
CA THR A 136 5.71 2.60 -13.00
C THR A 136 5.66 3.86 -12.15
N ALA A 137 4.98 4.90 -12.62
CA ALA A 137 4.83 6.16 -11.87
C ALA A 137 4.15 5.93 -10.51
N HIS A 138 3.18 5.01 -10.44
CA HIS A 138 2.54 4.64 -9.19
C HIS A 138 3.52 3.96 -8.22
N LEU A 139 4.32 2.99 -8.70
CA LEU A 139 5.31 2.30 -7.86
C LEU A 139 6.42 3.25 -7.36
N GLU A 140 6.79 4.25 -8.15
CA GLU A 140 7.81 5.25 -7.77
C GLU A 140 7.44 6.09 -6.55
N LEU A 141 6.15 6.19 -6.20
CA LEU A 141 5.72 6.83 -4.95
C LEU A 141 6.18 6.07 -3.70
N PHE A 142 6.46 4.78 -3.84
CA PHE A 142 6.86 3.90 -2.74
C PHE A 142 8.31 3.43 -2.85
N VAL A 143 8.80 3.23 -4.08
CA VAL A 143 10.11 2.63 -4.35
C VAL A 143 10.95 3.56 -5.24
N TYR A 144 12.01 4.13 -4.66
CA TYR A 144 12.88 5.10 -5.34
C TYR A 144 14.38 4.97 -5.00
N ASP A 145 14.84 3.78 -4.62
CA ASP A 145 16.26 3.51 -4.42
C ASP A 145 17.00 3.32 -5.76
N GLY A 146 18.33 3.50 -5.70
CA GLY A 146 19.18 3.44 -6.88
C GLY A 146 19.17 2.09 -7.61
N GLU A 147 19.04 0.97 -6.89
CA GLU A 147 18.98 -0.36 -7.51
C GLU A 147 17.72 -0.50 -8.37
N PHE A 148 16.56 -0.11 -7.82
CA PHE A 148 15.30 -0.10 -8.56
C PHE A 148 15.37 0.81 -9.80
N ILE A 149 15.86 2.05 -9.64
CA ILE A 149 15.93 3.03 -10.74
C ILE A 149 16.75 2.48 -11.92
N VAL A 150 17.92 1.89 -11.63
CA VAL A 150 18.81 1.33 -12.66
C VAL A 150 18.14 0.14 -13.34
N LEU A 151 17.65 -0.84 -12.59
CA LEU A 151 17.01 -2.03 -13.16
C LEU A 151 15.75 -1.69 -13.97
N LYS A 152 14.98 -0.71 -13.52
CA LYS A 152 13.81 -0.20 -14.24
C LYS A 152 14.22 0.42 -15.58
N GLY A 153 15.25 1.27 -15.58
CA GLY A 153 15.78 1.90 -16.80
C GLY A 153 16.26 0.87 -17.83
N ASP A 154 17.08 -0.08 -17.38
CA ASP A 154 17.58 -1.17 -18.23
C ASP A 154 16.44 -2.02 -18.80
N LEU A 155 15.46 -2.36 -17.96
CA LEU A 155 14.30 -3.15 -18.36
C LEU A 155 13.47 -2.42 -19.40
N PHE A 156 13.14 -1.14 -19.13
CA PHE A 156 12.39 -0.31 -20.06
C PHE A 156 13.10 -0.21 -21.42
N SER A 157 14.40 0.09 -21.41
CA SER A 157 15.20 0.16 -22.64
C SER A 157 15.13 -1.12 -23.45
N HIS A 158 15.28 -2.29 -22.83
CA HIS A 158 15.20 -3.56 -23.55
C HIS A 158 13.80 -3.91 -24.05
N ILE A 159 12.74 -3.51 -23.34
CA ILE A 159 11.36 -3.69 -23.80
C ILE A 159 11.08 -2.75 -24.98
N ILE A 160 11.56 -1.51 -24.96
CA ILE A 160 11.44 -0.57 -26.09
C ILE A 160 12.15 -1.11 -27.35
N GLU A 161 13.34 -1.70 -27.20
CA GLU A 161 14.01 -2.34 -28.33
C GLU A 161 13.21 -3.56 -28.87
N LEU A 162 12.55 -4.33 -28.00
CA LEU A 162 11.64 -5.40 -28.43
C LEU A 162 10.40 -4.83 -29.15
N HIS A 163 9.85 -3.73 -28.63
CA HIS A 163 8.73 -3.01 -29.24
C HIS A 163 9.11 -2.54 -30.65
N LYS A 164 10.29 -1.93 -30.81
CA LYS A 164 10.81 -1.50 -32.10
C LYS A 164 10.88 -2.64 -33.12
N VAL A 165 11.33 -3.83 -32.73
CA VAL A 165 11.34 -5.02 -33.61
C VAL A 165 9.93 -5.35 -34.13
N VAL A 166 8.92 -5.26 -33.27
CA VAL A 166 7.52 -5.48 -33.65
C VAL A 166 7.03 -4.39 -34.61
N LEU A 167 7.24 -3.10 -34.29
CA LEU A 167 6.83 -1.99 -35.16
C LEU A 167 7.51 -2.05 -36.54
N ASP A 168 8.82 -2.26 -36.58
CA ASP A 168 9.55 -2.40 -37.85
C ASP A 168 8.99 -3.55 -38.69
N THR A 169 8.53 -4.61 -38.04
CA THR A 169 7.89 -5.75 -38.69
C THR A 169 6.50 -5.40 -39.21
N THR A 170 5.68 -4.70 -38.41
CA THR A 170 4.33 -4.29 -38.84
C THR A 170 4.38 -3.31 -40.00
N TYR A 171 5.34 -2.38 -40.02
CA TYR A 171 5.58 -1.49 -41.16
C TYR A 171 5.98 -2.25 -42.43
N LYS A 172 6.87 -3.23 -42.32
CA LYS A 172 7.26 -4.08 -43.47
C LYS A 172 6.08 -4.87 -44.02
N LEU A 173 5.24 -5.43 -43.13
CA LEU A 173 4.01 -6.11 -43.53
C LEU A 173 3.08 -5.16 -44.26
N PHE A 174 2.80 -3.99 -43.67
CA PHE A 174 1.94 -2.99 -44.30
C PHE A 174 2.43 -2.62 -45.70
N TYR A 175 3.74 -2.39 -45.85
CA TYR A 175 4.34 -2.08 -47.14
C TYR A 175 4.19 -3.21 -48.15
N ALA A 176 4.51 -4.46 -47.77
CA ALA A 176 4.40 -5.62 -48.66
C ALA A 176 2.96 -5.83 -49.17
N PHE A 177 1.97 -5.73 -48.27
CA PHE A 177 0.56 -5.83 -48.66
C PHE A 177 0.11 -4.64 -49.52
N SER A 178 0.51 -3.42 -49.18
CA SER A 178 0.14 -2.21 -49.95
C SER A 178 0.71 -2.21 -51.34
N LYS A 179 1.98 -2.58 -51.49
CA LYS A 179 2.63 -2.78 -52.79
C LYS A 179 1.86 -3.82 -53.62
N THR A 180 1.55 -4.96 -53.01
CA THR A 180 0.82 -6.05 -53.68
C THR A 180 -0.59 -5.63 -54.10
N GLU A 181 -1.32 -4.90 -53.25
CA GLU A 181 -2.65 -4.36 -53.56
C GLU A 181 -2.60 -3.50 -54.83
N ILE A 182 -1.60 -2.61 -54.95
CA ILE A 182 -1.40 -1.74 -56.11
C ILE A 182 -1.10 -2.56 -57.38
N GLU A 183 -0.14 -3.49 -57.30
CA GLU A 183 0.25 -4.33 -58.45
C GLU A 183 -0.91 -5.18 -58.97
N MET A 184 -1.72 -5.75 -58.06
CA MET A 184 -2.90 -6.53 -58.44
C MET A 184 -4.00 -5.69 -59.11
N VAL A 185 -4.13 -4.41 -58.76
CA VAL A 185 -5.06 -3.49 -59.44
C VAL A 185 -4.61 -3.20 -60.87
N VAL A 186 -3.29 -3.03 -61.08
CA VAL A 186 -2.70 -2.80 -62.40
C VAL A 186 -2.84 -4.02 -63.31
N GLU A 187 -2.60 -5.21 -62.77
CA GLU A 187 -2.56 -6.48 -63.54
C GLU A 187 -3.86 -7.29 -63.45
N LYS A 188 -4.98 -6.66 -63.09
CA LYS A 188 -6.28 -7.31 -62.78
C LYS A 188 -6.82 -8.25 -63.87
N ASP A 189 -6.50 -7.98 -65.14
CA ASP A 189 -7.00 -8.71 -66.30
C ASP A 189 -6.03 -9.82 -66.76
N LYS A 190 -4.93 -10.05 -66.03
CA LYS A 190 -3.88 -11.03 -66.36
C LYS A 190 -3.75 -12.10 -65.25
N PRO A 191 -4.50 -13.22 -65.31
CA PRO A 191 -4.53 -14.22 -64.24
C PRO A 191 -3.17 -14.83 -63.88
N LEU A 192 -2.28 -15.03 -64.87
CA LEU A 192 -0.93 -15.54 -64.64
C LEU A 192 -0.07 -14.55 -63.84
N GLU A 193 -0.17 -13.25 -64.13
CA GLU A 193 0.55 -12.21 -63.39
C GLU A 193 0.02 -12.08 -61.96
N LEU A 194 -1.30 -12.16 -61.77
CA LEU A 194 -1.89 -12.17 -60.42
C LEU A 194 -1.40 -13.34 -59.56
N ALA A 195 -1.22 -14.52 -60.16
CA ALA A 195 -0.65 -15.68 -59.47
C ALA A 195 0.83 -15.45 -59.10
N ARG A 196 1.61 -14.88 -60.02
CA ARG A 196 3.02 -14.52 -59.76
C ARG A 196 3.15 -13.51 -58.61
N ILE A 197 2.38 -12.43 -58.65
CA ILE A 197 2.37 -11.38 -57.61
C ILE A 197 2.04 -11.97 -56.24
N ARG A 198 1.04 -12.87 -56.15
CA ARG A 198 0.70 -13.55 -54.89
C ARG A 198 1.83 -14.43 -54.37
N ASN A 199 2.54 -15.13 -55.25
CA ASN A 199 3.69 -15.94 -54.86
C ASN A 199 4.84 -15.06 -54.34
N GLU A 200 5.11 -13.93 -55.01
CA GLU A 200 6.13 -12.97 -54.57
C GLU A 200 5.81 -12.39 -53.19
N LEU A 201 4.55 -12.03 -52.94
CA LEU A 201 4.11 -11.62 -51.60
C LEU A 201 4.39 -12.73 -50.57
N ASN A 202 4.03 -13.98 -50.86
CA ASN A 202 4.27 -15.10 -49.92
C ASN A 202 5.76 -15.28 -49.61
N GLU A 203 6.64 -15.19 -50.61
CA GLU A 203 8.09 -15.26 -50.41
C GLU A 203 8.61 -14.10 -49.57
N GLU A 204 8.14 -12.87 -49.83
CA GLU A 204 8.49 -11.69 -49.04
C GLU A 204 8.04 -11.84 -47.57
N LEU A 205 6.80 -12.29 -47.34
CA LEU A 205 6.24 -12.53 -46.02
C LEU A 205 7.03 -13.59 -45.24
N LEU A 206 7.46 -14.68 -45.89
CA LEU A 206 8.33 -15.70 -45.28
C LEU A 206 9.69 -15.09 -44.87
N GLY A 207 10.27 -14.24 -45.72
CA GLY A 207 11.50 -13.52 -45.42
C GLY A 207 11.37 -12.58 -44.22
N ILE A 208 10.27 -11.82 -44.15
CA ILE A 208 9.95 -10.93 -43.01
C ILE A 208 9.77 -11.77 -41.74
N GLN A 209 9.02 -12.86 -41.81
CA GLN A 209 8.74 -13.72 -40.65
C GLN A 209 10.01 -14.35 -40.08
N LYS A 210 10.92 -14.82 -40.93
CA LYS A 210 12.21 -15.38 -40.49
C LYS A 210 13.03 -14.35 -39.71
N LYS A 211 13.21 -13.16 -40.29
CA LYS A 211 13.96 -12.05 -39.65
C LYS A 211 13.32 -11.61 -38.34
N TYR A 212 11.99 -11.51 -38.31
CA TYR A 212 11.24 -11.20 -37.09
C TYR A 212 11.51 -12.23 -35.98
N ARG A 213 11.38 -13.53 -36.28
CA ARG A 213 11.61 -14.59 -35.28
C ARG A 213 13.02 -14.55 -34.69
N GLU A 214 14.03 -14.33 -35.54
CA GLU A 214 15.43 -14.22 -35.11
C GLU A 214 15.65 -13.00 -34.21
N ALA A 215 15.21 -11.82 -34.65
CA ALA A 215 15.37 -10.57 -33.91
C ALA A 215 14.62 -10.58 -32.57
N THR A 216 13.37 -11.04 -32.57
CA THR A 216 12.53 -11.13 -31.36
C THR A 216 13.12 -12.12 -30.37
N ALA A 217 13.62 -13.28 -30.82
CA ALA A 217 14.25 -14.26 -29.92
C ALA A 217 15.54 -13.73 -29.28
N GLU A 218 16.36 -12.99 -30.03
CA GLU A 218 17.56 -12.37 -29.48
C GLU A 218 17.21 -11.30 -28.44
N GLN A 219 16.29 -10.40 -28.80
CA GLN A 219 15.94 -9.26 -27.95
C GLN A 219 15.19 -9.71 -26.69
N PHE A 220 14.32 -10.72 -26.80
CA PHE A 220 13.61 -11.28 -25.65
C PHE A 220 14.55 -11.87 -24.61
N LYS A 221 15.69 -12.47 -25.01
CA LYS A 221 16.70 -12.95 -24.05
C LYS A 221 17.28 -11.83 -23.20
N LYS A 222 17.45 -10.62 -23.77
CA LYS A 222 17.94 -9.44 -23.05
C LYS A 222 16.88 -8.95 -22.06
N VAL A 223 15.61 -8.86 -22.50
CA VAL A 223 14.46 -8.55 -21.65
C VAL A 223 14.37 -9.52 -20.48
N GLU A 224 14.37 -10.83 -20.73
CA GLU A 224 14.22 -11.86 -19.69
C GLU A 224 15.33 -11.80 -18.64
N ARG A 225 16.57 -11.51 -19.05
CA ARG A 225 17.70 -11.37 -18.11
C ARG A 225 17.46 -10.26 -17.10
N VAL A 226 17.01 -9.09 -17.54
CA VAL A 226 16.76 -7.96 -16.64
C VAL A 226 15.43 -8.14 -15.89
N ASN A 227 14.42 -8.69 -16.56
CA ASN A 227 13.13 -9.03 -15.98
C ASN A 227 13.27 -9.98 -14.78
N PHE A 228 14.18 -10.97 -14.87
CA PHE A 228 14.51 -11.86 -13.76
C PHE A 228 15.04 -11.11 -12.55
N LYS A 229 16.01 -10.20 -12.74
CA LYS A 229 16.58 -9.38 -11.67
C LYS A 229 15.53 -8.46 -11.03
N MET A 230 14.72 -7.82 -11.86
CA MET A 230 13.61 -6.99 -11.38
C MET A 230 12.62 -7.81 -10.55
N ARG A 231 12.26 -9.02 -10.99
CA ARG A 231 11.36 -9.90 -10.21
C ARG A 231 11.95 -10.31 -8.87
N ASP A 232 13.25 -10.62 -8.83
CA ASP A 232 13.95 -10.93 -7.58
C ASP A 232 13.95 -9.75 -6.60
N LEU A 233 14.21 -8.53 -7.10
CA LEU A 233 14.12 -7.30 -6.31
C LEU A 233 12.70 -7.09 -5.74
N LEU A 234 11.68 -7.18 -6.58
CA LEU A 234 10.28 -7.02 -6.14
C LEU A 234 9.86 -8.11 -5.15
N TYR A 235 10.32 -9.36 -5.35
CA TYR A 235 10.05 -10.45 -4.41
C TYR A 235 10.66 -10.19 -3.03
N LYS A 236 11.91 -9.74 -2.98
CA LYS A 236 12.58 -9.37 -1.71
C LYS A 236 11.83 -8.26 -0.98
N ARG A 237 11.33 -7.25 -1.71
CA ARG A 237 10.51 -6.18 -1.13
C ARG A 237 9.21 -6.69 -0.55
N LEU A 238 8.48 -7.52 -1.29
CA LEU A 238 7.26 -8.15 -0.80
C LEU A 238 7.52 -8.94 0.49
N LYS A 239 8.65 -9.66 0.57
CA LYS A 239 9.04 -10.38 1.78
C LYS A 239 9.36 -9.45 2.96
N ASN A 240 10.00 -8.31 2.71
CA ASN A 240 10.28 -7.34 3.76
C ASN A 240 8.99 -6.70 4.30
N LEU A 241 8.00 -6.43 3.44
CA LEU A 241 6.69 -5.93 3.85
C LEU A 241 5.95 -6.89 4.80
N GLU A 242 6.13 -8.21 4.62
CA GLU A 242 5.58 -9.26 5.48
C GLU A 242 6.30 -9.36 6.84
N ASN A 243 7.63 -9.18 6.87
CA ASN A 243 8.45 -9.41 8.07
C ASN A 243 8.48 -8.25 9.07
N GLU A 244 8.00 -7.06 8.69
CA GLU A 244 7.89 -5.89 9.57
C GLU A 244 6.54 -5.80 10.32
N GLN A 245 5.91 -6.94 10.60
CA GLN A 245 4.75 -7.07 11.50
C GLN A 245 5.20 -7.28 12.94
#